data_AF-A0A2A9KDU1-F1
#
_entry.id   AF-A0A2A9KDU1-F1
#
_cell.length_a   1.000
_cell.length_b   1.000
_cell.length_c   1.000
_cell.angle_alpha   90.00
_cell.angle_beta   90.00
_cell.angle_gamma   90.00
#
_symmetry.space_group_name_H-M   'P 1'
#
loop_
_entity.id
_entity.type
_entity.pdbx_description
1 polymer ?
#
loop_
_entity_poly.entity_id
_entity_poly.type
_entity_poly.pdbx_seq_one_letter_code
_entity_poly.pdbx_strand_id
1 'polypeptide(L)'
;MSTIAPSLVAASAAIILLLGLVHLLYTFYGPKLLPRDRELQTRMQEVSPGITRQTTMWKAWVGFNASHSYGLILFGAVYGYLALAHSDLLFQSVFLLSLGLILLLGYVFLARRYFFRIPLWGILLATFFYALALIVRWV
;
A
#
# COMPACT_ATOMS: atom_id res chain seq x y z
N MET A 1 -3.60 -29.28 -1.21
CA MET A 1 -3.26 -28.27 -0.17
C MET A 1 -4.51 -27.46 0.13
N SER A 2 -4.75 -27.09 1.40
CA SER A 2 -5.91 -26.29 1.78
C SER A 2 -5.91 -24.95 1.02
N THR A 3 -6.99 -24.65 0.30
CA THR A 3 -7.13 -23.41 -0.50
C THR A 3 -7.44 -22.18 0.36
N ILE A 4 -7.69 -22.38 1.66
CA ILE A 4 -8.10 -21.32 2.60
C ILE A 4 -6.98 -20.31 2.81
N ALA A 5 -5.77 -20.76 3.18
CA ALA A 5 -4.65 -19.84 3.43
C ALA A 5 -4.24 -19.05 2.18
N PRO A 6 -4.09 -19.65 0.98
CA PRO A 6 -3.89 -18.88 -0.25
C PRO A 6 -5.01 -17.86 -0.52
N SER A 7 -6.28 -18.23 -0.32
CA SER A 7 -7.41 -17.31 -0.53
C SER A 7 -7.38 -16.11 0.41
N LEU A 8 -6.95 -16.30 1.65
CA LEU A 8 -6.79 -15.22 2.64
C LEU A 8 -5.64 -14.27 2.25
N VAL A 9 -4.51 -14.78 1.77
CA VAL A 9 -3.43 -13.92 1.24
C VAL A 9 -3.90 -13.18 -0.02
N ALA A 10 -4.62 -13.84 -0.91
CA ALA A 10 -5.17 -13.20 -2.10
C ALA A 10 -6.16 -12.08 -1.74
N ALA A 11 -7.02 -12.28 -0.73
CA ALA A 11 -7.93 -11.25 -0.23
C ALA A 11 -7.17 -10.06 0.37
N SER A 12 -6.12 -10.32 1.17
CA SER A 12 -5.22 -9.28 1.69
C SER A 12 -4.58 -8.47 0.55
N ALA A 13 -4.01 -9.16 -0.43
CA ALA A 13 -3.38 -8.56 -1.60
C ALA A 13 -4.37 -7.73 -2.44
N ALA A 14 -5.59 -8.21 -2.62
CA ALA A 14 -6.64 -7.51 -3.35
C ALA A 14 -7.04 -6.19 -2.67
N ILE A 15 -7.16 -6.17 -1.34
CA ILE A 15 -7.45 -4.93 -0.59
C ILE A 15 -6.34 -3.91 -0.79
N ILE A 16 -5.08 -4.33 -0.63
CA ILE A 16 -3.93 -3.44 -0.80
C ILE A 16 -3.81 -2.94 -2.25
N LEU A 17 -4.06 -3.81 -3.24
CA LEU A 17 -4.09 -3.45 -4.65
C LEU A 17 -5.15 -2.37 -4.93
N LEU A 18 -6.38 -2.58 -4.46
CA LEU A 18 -7.49 -1.63 -4.62
C LEU A 18 -7.17 -0.29 -3.97
N LEU A 19 -6.61 -0.28 -2.76
CA LEU A 19 -6.16 0.95 -2.11
C LEU A 19 -5.10 1.67 -2.95
N GLY A 20 -4.12 0.93 -3.48
CA GLY A 20 -3.09 1.48 -4.37
C GLY A 20 -3.66 2.08 -5.66
N LEU A 21 -4.55 1.37 -6.35
CA LEU A 21 -5.19 1.85 -7.58
C LEU A 21 -6.06 3.09 -7.34
N VAL A 22 -6.89 3.08 -6.30
CA VAL A 22 -7.73 4.23 -5.94
C VAL A 22 -6.89 5.42 -5.51
N HIS A 23 -5.81 5.20 -4.75
CA HIS A 23 -4.90 6.27 -4.34
C HIS A 23 -4.13 6.86 -5.54
N LEU A 24 -3.72 6.02 -6.49
CA LEU A 24 -3.09 6.48 -7.74
C LEU A 24 -4.06 7.33 -8.55
N LEU A 25 -5.32 6.89 -8.68
CA LEU A 25 -6.37 7.66 -9.33
C LEU A 25 -6.53 9.03 -8.66
N TYR A 26 -6.65 9.08 -7.33
CA TYR A 26 -6.79 10.36 -6.60
C TYR A 26 -5.53 11.23 -6.62
N THR A 27 -4.36 10.66 -6.92
CA THR A 27 -3.10 11.42 -7.07
C THR A 27 -3.13 12.30 -8.31
N PHE A 28 -3.73 11.81 -9.39
CA PHE A 28 -3.78 12.52 -10.67
C PHE A 28 -5.14 13.15 -10.97
N TYR A 29 -6.21 12.69 -10.32
CA TYR A 29 -7.58 13.08 -10.64
C TYR A 29 -8.40 13.47 -9.42
N GLY A 30 -9.09 14.61 -9.56
CA GLY A 30 -10.02 15.12 -8.56
C GLY A 30 -9.34 15.85 -7.39
N PRO A 31 -10.13 16.47 -6.50
CA PRO A 31 -9.62 17.37 -5.48
C PRO A 31 -9.15 16.67 -4.19
N LYS A 32 -9.28 15.35 -4.08
CA LYS A 32 -9.18 14.63 -2.79
C LYS A 32 -7.80 14.71 -2.13
N LEU A 33 -6.73 14.81 -2.92
CA LEU A 33 -5.35 14.93 -2.43
C LEU A 33 -4.75 16.34 -2.66
N LEU A 34 -5.57 17.30 -3.09
CA LEU A 34 -5.16 18.69 -3.16
C LEU A 34 -5.17 19.32 -1.75
N PRO A 35 -4.27 20.27 -1.47
CA PRO A 35 -4.41 21.14 -0.32
C PRO A 35 -5.78 21.83 -0.33
N ARG A 36 -6.42 21.90 0.84
CA ARG A 36 -7.72 22.59 0.97
C ARG A 36 -7.57 24.10 0.77
N ASP A 37 -6.42 24.64 1.18
CA ASP A 37 -6.01 26.02 0.96
C ASP A 37 -5.34 26.16 -0.42
N ARG A 38 -5.90 27.02 -1.25
CA ARG A 38 -5.39 27.29 -2.61
C ARG A 38 -4.07 28.05 -2.58
N GLU A 39 -3.86 28.92 -1.62
CA GLU A 39 -2.61 29.68 -1.51
C GLU A 39 -1.45 28.72 -1.23
N LEU A 40 -1.65 27.77 -0.31
CA LEU A 40 -0.67 26.71 -0.06
C LEU A 40 -0.33 25.92 -1.33
N GLN A 41 -1.32 25.55 -2.15
CA GLN A 41 -1.05 24.85 -3.41
C GLN A 41 -0.17 25.70 -4.34
N THR A 42 -0.48 26.99 -4.50
CA THR A 42 0.34 27.92 -5.29
C THR A 42 1.77 27.98 -4.75
N ARG A 43 1.95 28.14 -3.44
CA ARG A 43 3.29 28.17 -2.82
C ARG A 43 4.05 26.86 -3.03
N MET A 44 3.39 25.71 -2.92
CA MET A 44 4.02 24.41 -3.18
C MET A 44 4.52 24.29 -4.63
N GLN A 45 3.90 24.97 -5.59
CA GLN A 45 4.32 25.00 -6.99
C GLN A 45 5.53 25.91 -7.22
N GLU A 46 5.75 26.91 -6.36
CA GLU A 46 6.83 27.89 -6.49
C GLU A 46 8.13 27.46 -5.78
N VAL A 47 8.01 26.80 -4.63
CA VAL A 47 9.17 26.46 -3.80
C VAL A 47 9.65 25.03 -3.99
N SER A 48 10.96 24.81 -3.83
CA SER A 48 11.59 23.49 -3.87
C SER A 48 11.84 22.91 -2.48
N PRO A 49 11.98 21.58 -2.32
CA PRO A 49 12.54 21.00 -1.11
C PRO A 49 13.97 21.51 -0.86
N GLY A 50 14.44 21.46 0.38
CA GLY A 50 15.79 21.94 0.74
C GLY A 50 16.94 21.17 0.07
N ILE A 51 16.71 19.93 -0.36
CA ILE A 51 17.73 19.05 -0.94
C ILE A 51 18.08 19.40 -2.40
N THR A 52 17.19 20.06 -3.15
CA THR A 52 17.41 20.35 -4.58
C THR A 52 16.50 21.45 -5.08
N ARG A 53 16.92 22.16 -6.14
CA ARG A 53 16.09 23.13 -6.88
C ARG A 53 15.50 22.58 -8.18
N GLN A 54 15.74 21.31 -8.50
CA GLN A 54 15.30 20.67 -9.75
C GLN A 54 13.82 20.25 -9.76
N THR A 55 13.15 20.34 -8.61
CA THR A 55 11.73 19.99 -8.44
C THR A 55 11.06 21.02 -7.53
N THR A 56 9.73 20.94 -7.41
CA THR A 56 8.94 21.78 -6.51
C THR A 56 8.32 20.92 -5.42
N MET A 57 7.88 21.51 -4.31
CA MET A 57 7.13 20.80 -3.26
C MET A 57 5.88 20.14 -3.85
N TRP A 58 5.26 20.77 -4.86
CA TRP A 58 4.12 20.21 -5.59
C TRP A 58 4.49 18.96 -6.40
N LYS A 59 5.55 19.03 -7.21
CA LYS A 59 6.02 17.88 -7.99
C LYS A 59 6.46 16.73 -7.08
N ALA A 60 7.11 17.03 -5.95
CA ALA A 60 7.48 16.05 -4.95
C ALA A 60 6.24 15.41 -4.28
N TRP A 61 5.23 16.20 -3.92
CA TRP A 61 3.97 15.71 -3.38
C TRP A 61 3.28 14.72 -4.32
N VAL A 62 3.13 15.08 -5.60
CA VAL A 62 2.53 14.18 -6.61
C VAL A 62 3.39 12.93 -6.78
N GLY A 63 4.71 13.09 -6.93
CA GLY A 63 5.65 11.98 -7.11
C GLY A 63 5.65 10.99 -5.94
N PHE A 64 5.59 11.47 -4.69
CA PHE A 64 5.57 10.62 -3.50
C PHE A 64 4.23 9.88 -3.32
N ASN A 65 3.10 10.51 -3.63
CA ASN A 65 1.80 9.81 -3.60
C ASN A 65 1.71 8.75 -4.71
N ALA A 66 2.25 9.06 -5.90
CA ALA A 66 2.32 8.10 -7.00
C ALA A 66 3.25 6.92 -6.67
N SER A 67 4.44 7.18 -6.12
CA SER A 67 5.37 6.11 -5.73
C SER A 67 4.84 5.24 -4.58
N HIS A 68 4.14 5.85 -3.61
CA HIS A 68 3.41 5.12 -2.58
C HIS A 68 2.37 4.16 -3.18
N SER A 69 1.60 4.66 -4.15
CA SER A 69 0.61 3.85 -4.88
C SER A 69 1.26 2.67 -5.60
N TYR A 70 2.40 2.88 -6.26
CA TYR A 70 3.13 1.78 -6.92
C TYR A 70 3.62 0.72 -5.93
N GLY A 71 4.02 1.10 -4.71
CA GLY A 71 4.37 0.15 -3.66
C GLY A 71 3.19 -0.76 -3.29
N LEU A 72 1.99 -0.18 -3.10
CA LEU A 72 0.77 -0.93 -2.80
C LEU A 72 0.36 -1.84 -3.97
N ILE A 73 0.41 -1.32 -5.20
CA ILE A 73 0.07 -2.09 -6.42
C ILE A 73 1.04 -3.24 -6.60
N LEU A 74 2.35 -3.01 -6.44
CA LEU A 74 3.37 -4.04 -6.57
C LEU A 74 3.15 -5.15 -5.54
N PHE A 75 2.89 -4.80 -4.28
CA PHE A 75 2.56 -5.78 -3.25
C PHE A 75 1.33 -6.61 -3.65
N GLY A 76 0.24 -5.94 -4.02
CA GLY A 76 -1.01 -6.60 -4.40
C GLY A 76 -0.85 -7.53 -5.61
N ALA A 77 -0.11 -7.10 -6.63
CA ALA A 77 0.18 -7.90 -7.81
C ALA A 77 1.06 -9.11 -7.50
N VAL A 78 2.17 -8.91 -6.76
CA VAL A 78 3.12 -9.99 -6.45
C VAL A 78 2.50 -11.00 -5.49
N TYR A 79 1.96 -10.57 -4.35
CA TYR A 79 1.38 -11.50 -3.36
C TYR A 79 0.07 -12.10 -3.84
N GLY A 80 -0.72 -11.38 -4.64
CA GLY A 80 -1.91 -11.94 -5.31
C GLY A 80 -1.54 -13.03 -6.31
N TYR A 81 -0.57 -12.76 -7.20
CA TYR A 81 -0.08 -13.76 -8.16
C TYR A 81 0.53 -14.98 -7.46
N LEU A 82 1.39 -14.76 -6.46
CA LEU A 82 1.99 -15.84 -5.69
C LEU A 82 0.92 -16.66 -4.96
N ALA A 83 -0.07 -16.04 -4.33
CA ALA A 83 -1.13 -16.77 -3.64
C ALA A 83 -2.02 -17.58 -4.58
N LEU A 84 -2.35 -17.05 -5.76
CA LEU A 84 -3.31 -17.67 -6.68
C LEU A 84 -2.66 -18.67 -7.67
N ALA A 85 -1.44 -18.40 -8.13
CA ALA A 85 -0.79 -19.18 -9.18
C ALA A 85 0.42 -19.99 -8.69
N HIS A 86 1.08 -19.56 -7.60
CA HIS A 86 2.31 -20.18 -7.09
C HIS A 86 2.27 -20.35 -5.57
N SER A 87 1.14 -20.84 -5.04
CA SER A 87 0.91 -20.92 -3.59
C SER A 87 2.01 -21.72 -2.89
N ASP A 88 2.50 -22.77 -3.53
CA ASP A 88 3.49 -23.66 -2.93
C ASP A 88 4.82 -22.93 -2.73
N LEU A 89 5.24 -22.12 -3.71
CA LEU A 89 6.42 -21.25 -3.60
C LEU A 89 6.26 -20.23 -2.46
N LEU A 90 5.08 -19.59 -2.37
CA LEU A 90 4.80 -18.61 -1.33
C LEU A 90 4.86 -19.24 0.06
N PHE A 91 4.14 -20.34 0.27
CA PHE A 91 3.99 -20.95 1.58
C PHE A 91 5.19 -21.77 2.01
N GLN A 92 6.09 -22.19 1.11
CA GLN A 92 7.36 -22.81 1.50
C GLN A 92 8.43 -21.78 1.88
N SER A 93 8.29 -20.51 1.48
CA SER A 93 9.28 -19.47 1.73
C SER A 93 8.95 -18.62 2.97
N VAL A 94 9.63 -18.91 4.08
CA VAL A 94 9.56 -18.07 5.29
C VAL A 94 9.94 -16.62 4.99
N PHE A 95 10.89 -16.41 4.07
CA PHE A 95 11.30 -15.08 3.64
C PHE A 95 10.14 -14.30 3.00
N LEU A 96 9.44 -14.88 2.02
CA LEU A 96 8.31 -14.22 1.36
C LEU A 96 7.16 -13.96 2.35
N LEU A 97 6.84 -14.93 3.20
CA LEU A 97 5.79 -14.75 4.21
C LEU A 97 6.12 -13.61 5.19
N SER A 98 7.36 -13.58 5.69
CA SER A 98 7.84 -12.56 6.64
C SER A 98 7.92 -11.18 6.00
N LEU A 99 8.41 -11.11 4.76
CA LEU A 99 8.51 -9.86 4.00
C LEU A 99 7.14 -9.21 3.83
N GLY A 100 6.13 -10.00 3.45
CA GLY A 100 4.77 -9.49 3.27
C GLY A 100 4.17 -8.99 4.59
N LEU A 101 4.36 -9.73 5.68
CA LEU A 101 3.89 -9.32 7.00
C LEU A 101 4.58 -8.03 7.50
N ILE A 102 5.91 -7.94 7.34
CA ILE A 102 6.69 -6.75 7.74
C ILE A 102 6.20 -5.52 6.98
N LEU A 103 5.98 -5.64 5.66
CA LEU A 103 5.47 -4.53 4.86
C LEU A 103 4.08 -4.07 5.33
N LEU A 104 3.17 -5.02 5.57
CA LEU A 104 1.81 -4.73 6.06
C LEU A 104 1.85 -4.02 7.42
N LEU A 105 2.66 -4.51 8.37
CA LEU A 105 2.84 -3.85 9.67
C LEU A 105 3.47 -2.46 9.55
N GLY A 106 4.42 -2.28 8.63
CA GLY A 106 4.98 -0.98 8.28
C GLY A 106 3.91 0.00 7.78
N TYR A 107 3.00 -0.47 6.92
CA TYR A 107 1.86 0.32 6.47
C TYR A 107 0.86 0.62 7.59
N VAL A 108 0.59 -0.32 8.52
CA VAL A 108 -0.24 -0.05 9.70
C VAL A 108 0.37 1.07 10.54
N PHE A 109 1.70 1.03 10.77
CA PHE A 109 2.41 2.06 11.50
C PHE A 109 2.29 3.43 10.81
N LEU A 110 2.58 3.51 9.51
CA LEU A 110 2.48 4.75 8.75
C LEU A 110 1.05 5.27 8.74
N ALA A 111 0.05 4.41 8.52
CA ALA A 111 -1.34 4.79 8.46
C ALA A 111 -1.86 5.33 9.80
N ARG A 112 -1.43 4.73 10.91
CA ARG A 112 -1.75 5.21 12.26
C ARG A 112 -1.12 6.58 12.53
N ARG A 113 0.11 6.80 12.10
CA ARG A 113 0.90 8.00 12.49
C ARG A 113 0.69 9.21 11.58
N TYR A 114 0.47 8.98 10.29
CA TYR A 114 0.54 10.03 9.26
C TYR A 114 -0.70 10.10 8.36
N PHE A 115 -1.51 9.04 8.26
CA PHE A 115 -2.69 9.02 7.39
C PHE A 115 -3.97 9.27 8.18
N PHE A 116 -5.11 8.96 7.55
CA PHE A 116 -6.45 9.11 8.10
C PHE A 116 -7.13 7.74 8.27
N ARG A 117 -8.31 7.72 8.91
CA ARG A 117 -8.96 6.49 9.39
C ARG A 117 -9.29 5.48 8.29
N ILE A 118 -9.70 5.93 7.10
CA ILE A 118 -10.15 5.05 6.02
C ILE A 118 -9.03 4.10 5.55
N PRO A 119 -7.84 4.58 5.11
CA PRO A 119 -6.75 3.68 4.73
C PRO A 119 -6.26 2.83 5.91
N LEU A 120 -6.27 3.34 7.13
CA LEU A 120 -5.91 2.56 8.32
C LEU A 120 -6.79 1.32 8.48
N TRP A 121 -8.11 1.45 8.40
CA TRP A 121 -9.01 0.30 8.52
C TRP A 121 -8.84 -0.71 7.39
N GLY A 122 -8.64 -0.24 6.15
CA GLY A 122 -8.36 -1.11 5.01
C GLY A 122 -7.07 -1.93 5.20
N ILE A 123 -6.00 -1.27 5.64
CA ILE A 123 -4.70 -1.93 5.89
C ILE A 123 -4.79 -2.89 7.09
N LEU A 124 -5.53 -2.54 8.14
CA LEU A 124 -5.76 -3.45 9.28
C LEU A 124 -6.51 -4.71 8.86
N LEU A 125 -7.55 -4.58 8.02
CA LEU A 125 -8.28 -5.72 7.49
C LEU A 125 -7.40 -6.61 6.59
N ALA A 126 -6.59 -6.01 5.72
CA ALA A 126 -5.63 -6.74 4.91
C ALA A 126 -4.59 -7.47 5.77
N THR A 127 -4.06 -6.81 6.80
CA THR A 127 -3.11 -7.39 7.76
C THR A 127 -3.75 -8.55 8.51
N PHE A 128 -5.01 -8.41 8.93
CA PHE A 128 -5.75 -9.46 9.61
C PHE A 128 -5.89 -10.72 8.74
N PHE A 129 -6.31 -10.59 7.47
CA PHE A 129 -6.40 -11.74 6.57
C PHE A 129 -5.05 -12.39 6.33
N TYR A 130 -3.99 -11.60 6.16
CA TYR A 130 -2.64 -12.13 5.99
C TYR A 130 -2.19 -12.91 7.23
N ALA A 131 -2.35 -12.34 8.43
CA ALA A 131 -2.00 -13.01 9.68
C ALA A 131 -2.82 -14.29 9.91
N LEU A 132 -4.12 -14.26 9.61
CA LEU A 132 -4.99 -15.44 9.68
C LEU A 132 -4.52 -16.54 8.71
N ALA A 133 -4.09 -16.18 7.51
CA ALA A 133 -3.53 -17.14 6.55
C ALA A 133 -2.29 -17.85 7.11
N LEU A 134 -1.41 -17.10 7.81
CA LEU A 134 -0.24 -17.68 8.47
C LEU A 134 -0.66 -18.65 9.56
N ILE A 135 -1.64 -18.30 10.40
CA ILE A 135 -2.13 -19.19 11.48
C ILE A 135 -2.73 -20.47 10.90
N VAL A 136 -3.65 -20.34 9.93
CA VAL A 136 -4.35 -21.48 9.31
C VAL A 136 -3.39 -22.42 8.57
N ARG A 137 -2.26 -21.93 8.06
CA ARG A 137 -1.23 -22.77 7.43
C ARG A 137 -0.61 -23.77 8.43
N TRP A 138 -0.51 -23.38 9.70
CA TRP A 138 0.13 -24.20 10.75
C TRP A 138 -0.84 -25.11 11.50
N VAL A 139 -2.13 -25.09 11.14
CA VAL A 139 -3.20 -25.95 11.67
C VAL A 139 -3.55 -27.00 10.61
#